data_AF-A0A9P6J239-F1
#
_entry.id   AF-A0A9P6J239-F1
#
_cell.length_a   1.000
_cell.length_b   1.000
_cell.length_c   1.000
_cell.angle_alpha   90.00
_cell.angle_beta   90.00
_cell.angle_gamma   90.00
#
_symmetry.space_group_name_H-M   'P 1'
#
loop_
_entity.id
_entity.type
_entity.pdbx_description
1 polymer ?
#
loop_
_entity_poly.entity_id
_entity_poly.type
_entity_poly.pdbx_seq_one_letter_code
_entity_poly.pdbx_strand_id
1 'polypeptide(L)'
;MHPDWARKGVDTMNVLAHDALWNREYKAPIFTTNGPIWNRALAKQEAGKAATCEAIETIKQILGVKRLVSGHTVSKSGKILSLCNGSYLGIDVGITNYYGGYLAALEIIENDDGTQTVNALYPNKDSSNDVVREAVEASL
;
A
#
# COMPACT_ATOMS: atom_id res chain seq x y z
N MET A 1 2.17 6.67 5.00
CA MET A 1 1.34 7.16 6.13
C MET A 1 2.25 7.38 7.34
N HIS A 2 2.07 8.47 8.09
CA HIS A 2 2.77 8.73 9.35
C HIS A 2 1.95 8.22 10.55
N PRO A 3 2.56 7.75 11.67
CA PRO A 3 1.82 7.29 12.85
C PRO A 3 0.79 8.27 13.43
N ASP A 4 1.00 9.59 13.27
CA ASP A 4 0.03 10.59 13.72
C ASP A 4 -1.30 10.54 12.96
N TRP A 5 -1.28 10.18 11.68
CA TRP A 5 -2.49 9.96 10.91
C TRP A 5 -3.18 8.65 11.30
N ALA A 6 -2.39 7.61 11.57
CA ALA A 6 -2.92 6.34 12.07
C ALA A 6 -3.70 6.53 13.38
N ARG A 7 -3.15 7.32 14.32
CA ARG A 7 -3.79 7.64 15.61
C ARG A 7 -5.12 8.38 15.48
N LYS A 8 -5.36 9.09 14.38
CA LYS A 8 -6.65 9.77 14.15
C LYS A 8 -7.77 8.79 13.80
N GLY A 9 -7.44 7.61 13.27
CA GLY A 9 -8.40 6.63 12.81
C GLY A 9 -9.01 6.98 11.44
N VAL A 10 -9.55 5.96 10.77
CA VAL A 10 -10.09 6.06 9.41
C VAL A 10 -11.29 7.02 9.33
N ASP A 11 -12.18 6.98 10.32
CA ASP A 11 -13.39 7.81 10.33
C ASP A 11 -13.05 9.29 10.38
N THR A 12 -12.16 9.69 11.30
CA THR A 12 -11.68 11.07 11.39
C THR A 12 -10.99 11.51 10.10
N MET A 13 -10.16 10.67 9.49
CA MET A 13 -9.51 11.01 8.23
C MET A 13 -10.52 11.19 7.10
N ASN A 14 -11.54 10.35 7.01
CA ASN A 14 -12.59 10.47 6.00
C ASN A 14 -13.41 11.74 6.18
N VAL A 15 -13.77 12.11 7.42
CA VAL A 15 -14.45 13.38 7.73
C VAL A 15 -13.59 14.57 7.32
N LEU A 16 -12.32 14.60 7.73
CA LEU A 16 -11.39 15.67 7.36
C LEU A 16 -11.23 15.81 5.84
N ALA A 17 -11.17 14.70 5.10
CA ALA A 17 -11.07 14.72 3.66
C ALA A 17 -12.37 15.25 3.01
N HIS A 18 -13.52 14.77 3.49
CA HIS A 18 -14.83 15.20 3.01
C HIS A 18 -15.03 16.70 3.21
N ASP A 19 -14.85 17.19 4.43
CA ASP A 19 -15.07 18.59 4.78
C ASP A 19 -14.14 19.51 4.00
N ALA A 20 -12.87 19.14 3.88
CA ALA A 20 -11.91 19.93 3.12
C ALA A 20 -12.23 19.95 1.62
N LEU A 21 -12.71 18.85 1.03
CA LEU A 21 -13.14 18.84 -0.37
C LEU A 21 -14.41 19.67 -0.56
N TRP A 22 -15.39 19.52 0.32
CA TRP A 22 -16.67 20.22 0.28
C TRP A 22 -16.48 21.74 0.34
N ASN A 23 -15.60 22.20 1.24
CA ASN A 23 -15.28 23.61 1.43
C ASN A 23 -14.17 24.12 0.49
N ARG A 24 -13.67 23.28 -0.43
CA ARG A 24 -12.60 23.60 -1.39
C ARG A 24 -11.27 24.01 -0.74
N GLU A 25 -10.98 23.45 0.43
CA GLU A 25 -9.75 23.65 1.20
C GLU A 25 -8.64 22.70 0.74
N TYR A 26 -8.19 22.83 -0.51
CA TYR A 26 -7.21 21.90 -1.11
C TYR A 26 -5.81 21.92 -0.46
N LYS A 27 -5.57 22.87 0.46
CA LYS A 27 -4.33 22.98 1.25
C LYS A 27 -4.45 22.39 2.66
N ALA A 28 -5.60 21.78 3.00
CA ALA A 28 -5.79 21.13 4.29
C ALA A 28 -4.69 20.08 4.54
N PRO A 29 -4.24 19.88 5.80
CA PRO A 29 -3.12 18.97 6.11
C PRO A 29 -3.25 17.56 5.51
N ILE A 30 -4.48 17.05 5.37
CA ILE A 30 -4.78 15.74 4.79
C ILE A 30 -4.36 15.60 3.31
N PHE A 31 -4.28 16.71 2.58
CA PHE A 31 -3.86 16.79 1.18
C PHE A 31 -2.42 17.23 0.99
N THR A 32 -1.66 17.44 2.07
CA THR A 32 -0.24 17.82 1.97
C THR A 32 0.65 16.59 1.77
N THR A 33 1.94 16.79 1.46
CA THR A 33 2.95 15.72 1.32
C THR A 33 3.15 14.89 2.60
N ASN A 34 2.85 15.47 3.76
CA ASN A 34 2.85 14.76 5.05
C ASN A 34 1.49 14.11 5.37
N GLY A 35 0.46 14.41 4.58
CA GLY A 35 -0.87 13.82 4.64
C GLY A 35 -0.90 12.37 4.12
N PRO A 36 -1.94 11.60 4.47
CA PRO A 36 -2.02 10.18 4.11
C PRO A 36 -2.15 9.93 2.60
N ILE A 37 -2.58 10.94 1.81
CA ILE A 37 -2.84 10.80 0.37
C ILE A 37 -1.58 10.99 -0.49
N TRP A 38 -0.66 11.87 -0.09
CA TRP A 38 0.55 12.19 -0.88
C TRP A 38 1.85 11.64 -0.29
N ASN A 39 1.82 11.13 0.94
CA ASN A 39 3.02 10.65 1.61
C ASN A 39 3.56 9.36 0.96
N ARG A 40 4.83 9.41 0.54
CA ARG A 40 5.54 8.29 -0.11
C ARG A 40 6.61 7.63 0.75
N ALA A 41 6.78 8.10 1.99
CA ALA A 41 7.93 7.77 2.83
C ALA A 41 8.10 6.26 3.06
N LEU A 42 7.00 5.53 3.29
CA LEU A 42 7.03 4.08 3.47
C LEU A 42 7.44 3.35 2.19
N ALA A 43 6.77 3.65 1.08
CA ALA A 43 7.03 3.02 -0.22
C ALA A 43 8.47 3.25 -0.72
N LYS A 44 8.99 4.45 -0.48
CA LYS A 44 10.35 4.85 -0.86
C LYS A 44 11.40 4.49 0.18
N GLN A 45 10.99 3.98 1.35
CA GLN A 45 11.86 3.69 2.48
C GLN A 45 12.77 4.89 2.83
N GLU A 46 12.22 6.11 2.86
CA GLU A 46 13.00 7.36 3.00
C GLU A 46 13.83 7.42 4.29
N ALA A 47 13.36 6.75 5.35
CA ALA A 47 14.07 6.63 6.62
C ALA A 47 15.08 5.45 6.67
N GLY A 48 15.23 4.69 5.58
CA GLY A 48 15.98 3.44 5.52
C GLY A 48 15.15 2.21 5.90
N LYS A 49 15.62 1.01 5.53
CA LYS A 49 14.85 -0.26 5.64
C LYS A 49 14.40 -0.55 7.08
N ALA A 50 15.31 -0.47 8.06
CA ALA A 50 15.01 -0.81 9.45
C ALA A 50 13.97 0.14 10.07
N ALA A 51 14.21 1.46 10.01
CA ALA A 51 13.29 2.46 10.55
C ALA A 51 11.93 2.45 9.82
N THR A 52 11.92 2.16 8.52
CA THR A 52 10.66 2.00 7.76
C THR A 52 9.84 0.82 8.28
N CYS A 53 10.48 -0.32 8.58
CA CYS A 53 9.77 -1.48 9.15
C CYS A 53 9.25 -1.22 10.56
N GLU A 54 10.02 -0.55 11.41
CA GLU A 54 9.55 -0.15 12.75
C GLU A 54 8.32 0.77 12.66
N ALA A 55 8.36 1.75 11.74
CA ALA A 55 7.23 2.64 11.51
C ALA A 55 5.99 1.89 11.00
N ILE A 56 6.15 0.92 10.09
CA ILE A 56 5.07 0.08 9.58
C ILE A 56 4.43 -0.73 10.72
N GLU A 57 5.22 -1.40 11.55
CA GLU A 57 4.69 -2.17 12.68
C GLU A 57 3.98 -1.29 13.70
N THR A 58 4.55 -0.11 13.99
CA THR A 58 3.89 0.88 14.87
C THR A 58 2.52 1.28 14.33
N ILE A 59 2.41 1.58 13.03
CA ILE A 59 1.14 1.95 12.40
C ILE A 59 0.15 0.79 12.44
N LYS A 60 0.58 -0.43 12.14
CA LYS A 60 -0.26 -1.63 12.21
C LYS A 60 -0.83 -1.85 13.60
N GLN A 61 0.00 -1.69 14.64
CA GLN A 61 -0.41 -1.81 16.03
C GLN A 61 -1.44 -0.74 16.42
N ILE A 62 -1.21 0.52 16.02
CA ILE A 62 -2.17 1.62 16.26
C ILE A 62 -3.53 1.31 15.64
N LEU A 63 -3.54 0.75 14.42
CA LEU A 63 -4.77 0.49 13.66
C LEU A 63 -5.40 -0.87 13.95
N GLY A 64 -4.69 -1.79 14.61
CA GLY A 64 -5.14 -3.16 14.82
C GLY A 64 -5.25 -3.99 13.54
N VAL A 65 -4.36 -3.76 12.55
CA VAL A 65 -4.43 -4.42 11.22
C VAL A 65 -3.26 -5.35 10.94
N LYS A 66 -3.49 -6.37 10.11
CA LYS A 66 -2.46 -7.34 9.68
C LYS A 66 -1.44 -6.75 8.70
N ARG A 67 -1.84 -5.78 7.88
CA ARG A 67 -0.97 -5.17 6.85
C ARG A 67 -1.48 -3.81 6.38
N LEU A 68 -0.57 -3.05 5.79
CA LEU A 68 -0.85 -1.80 5.09
C LEU A 68 -0.76 -2.03 3.58
N VAL A 69 -1.74 -1.54 2.82
CA VAL A 69 -1.74 -1.64 1.35
C VAL A 69 -1.90 -0.23 0.78
N SER A 70 -1.03 0.18 -0.13
CA SER A 70 -1.15 1.50 -0.78
C SER A 70 -0.62 1.52 -2.20
N GLY A 71 -1.18 2.42 -3.02
CA GLY A 71 -0.67 2.76 -4.34
C GLY A 71 0.19 4.03 -4.32
N HIS A 72 -0.05 4.92 -5.29
CA HIS A 72 0.50 6.27 -5.42
C HIS A 72 2.01 6.36 -5.72
N THR A 73 2.82 5.47 -5.15
CA THR A 73 4.24 5.36 -5.44
C THR A 73 4.46 4.20 -6.39
N VAL A 74 4.62 4.55 -7.67
CA VAL A 74 4.90 3.59 -8.74
C VAL A 74 6.15 2.76 -8.43
N SER A 75 5.98 1.44 -8.42
CA SER A 75 7.06 0.46 -8.37
C SER A 75 7.82 0.45 -9.69
N LYS A 76 9.13 0.67 -9.64
CA LYS A 76 9.98 0.70 -10.84
C LYS A 76 10.18 -0.68 -11.48
N SER A 77 9.90 -1.76 -10.76
CA SER A 77 10.08 -3.14 -11.24
C SER A 77 8.85 -3.69 -11.98
N GLY A 78 7.73 -2.97 -11.98
CA GLY A 78 6.44 -3.52 -12.45
C GLY A 78 5.88 -4.64 -11.57
N LYS A 79 6.47 -4.84 -10.38
CA LYS A 79 6.08 -5.86 -9.40
C LYS A 79 5.53 -5.21 -8.13
N ILE A 80 4.63 -5.91 -7.44
CA ILE A 80 4.15 -5.48 -6.12
C ILE A 80 5.33 -5.38 -5.16
N LEU A 81 5.46 -4.23 -4.50
CA LEU A 81 6.48 -3.99 -3.48
C LEU A 81 6.03 -4.64 -2.18
N SER A 82 6.76 -5.63 -1.68
CA SER A 82 6.55 -6.21 -0.35
C SER A 82 7.65 -5.74 0.59
N LEU A 83 7.27 -5.12 1.71
CA LEU A 83 8.20 -4.69 2.75
C LEU A 83 7.86 -5.39 4.06
N CYS A 84 8.91 -5.66 4.84
CA CYS A 84 8.79 -6.09 6.24
C CYS A 84 7.90 -7.35 6.39
N ASN A 85 8.22 -8.39 5.60
CA ASN A 85 7.50 -9.67 5.59
C ASN A 85 5.99 -9.53 5.28
N GLY A 86 5.65 -8.75 4.26
CA GLY A 86 4.26 -8.56 3.83
C GLY A 86 3.43 -7.60 4.71
N SER A 87 4.03 -7.00 5.74
CA SER A 87 3.37 -5.99 6.57
C SER A 87 3.01 -4.71 5.82
N TYR A 88 3.73 -4.38 4.74
CA TYR A 88 3.38 -3.30 3.84
C TYR A 88 3.48 -3.75 2.38
N LEU A 89 2.43 -3.46 1.60
CA LEU A 89 2.30 -3.81 0.20
C LEU A 89 2.06 -2.57 -0.67
N GLY A 90 3.02 -2.26 -1.55
CA GLY A 90 2.90 -1.24 -2.58
C GLY A 90 2.35 -1.85 -3.88
N ILE A 91 1.11 -1.53 -4.23
CA ILE A 91 0.39 -2.18 -5.36
C ILE A 91 0.37 -1.35 -6.66
N ASP A 92 0.91 -0.13 -6.64
CA ASP A 92 1.04 0.69 -7.84
C ASP A 92 2.21 0.18 -8.69
N VAL A 93 1.92 -0.70 -9.64
CA VAL A 93 2.93 -1.27 -10.55
C VAL A 93 3.13 -0.46 -11.82
N GLY A 94 2.42 0.67 -12.01
CA GLY A 94 2.52 1.46 -13.24
C GLY A 94 1.67 0.93 -14.39
N ILE A 95 0.36 0.78 -14.15
CA ILE A 95 -0.61 0.26 -15.14
C ILE A 95 -0.75 1.10 -16.41
N THR A 96 -0.44 2.38 -16.36
CA THR A 96 -0.53 3.26 -17.53
C THR A 96 0.69 3.08 -18.44
N ASN A 97 0.51 3.29 -19.74
CA ASN A 97 1.62 3.26 -20.71
C ASN A 97 2.76 4.22 -20.34
N TYR A 98 2.45 5.33 -19.67
CA TYR A 98 3.47 6.28 -19.20
C TYR A 98 4.41 5.68 -18.15
N TYR A 99 3.91 4.75 -17.31
CA TYR A 99 4.67 4.12 -16.23
C TYR A 99 5.14 2.69 -16.55
N GLY A 100 4.87 2.18 -17.75
CA GLY A 100 5.36 0.89 -18.24
C GLY A 100 4.27 -0.09 -18.66
N GLY A 101 3.00 0.19 -18.38
CA GLY A 101 1.88 -0.68 -18.77
C GLY A 101 1.85 -2.01 -18.04
N TYR A 102 2.45 -2.09 -16.85
CA TYR A 102 2.51 -3.34 -16.08
C TYR A 102 1.17 -3.64 -15.43
N LEU A 103 0.70 -4.87 -15.59
CA LEU A 103 -0.52 -5.34 -14.95
C LEU A 103 -0.16 -6.20 -13.75
N ALA A 104 -0.81 -5.92 -12.61
CA ALA A 104 -0.75 -6.77 -11.44
C ALA A 104 -2.06 -6.65 -10.64
N ALA A 105 -2.38 -7.67 -9.88
CA ALA A 105 -3.41 -7.62 -8.85
C ALA A 105 -2.88 -8.22 -7.54
N LEU A 106 -3.45 -7.78 -6.43
CA LEU A 106 -3.19 -8.35 -5.10
C LEU A 106 -4.40 -9.19 -4.69
N GLU A 107 -4.15 -10.46 -4.39
CA GLU A 107 -5.14 -11.42 -3.89
C GLU A 107 -4.84 -11.70 -2.41
N ILE A 108 -5.81 -11.43 -1.54
CA ILE A 108 -5.75 -11.75 -0.11
C ILE A 108 -6.98 -12.61 0.19
N ILE A 109 -6.77 -13.89 0.50
CA ILE A 109 -7.83 -14.84 0.83
C ILE A 109 -7.67 -15.21 2.30
N GLU A 110 -8.75 -15.12 3.07
CA GLU A 110 -8.81 -15.67 4.43
C GLU A 110 -9.24 -17.13 4.36
N ASN A 111 -8.47 -17.98 5.02
CA ASN A 111 -8.70 -19.42 5.08
C ASN A 111 -9.58 -19.76 6.28
N ASP A 112 -10.17 -20.96 6.27
CA ASP A 112 -11.07 -21.44 7.34
C ASP A 112 -10.39 -21.50 8.72
N ASP A 113 -9.06 -21.60 8.78
CA ASP A 113 -8.27 -21.59 10.01
C ASP A 113 -7.89 -20.17 10.50
N GLY A 114 -8.38 -19.13 9.84
CA GLY A 114 -8.09 -17.72 10.15
C GLY A 114 -6.74 -17.22 9.63
N THR A 115 -5.95 -18.07 8.96
CA THR A 115 -4.75 -17.64 8.24
C THR A 115 -5.12 -16.91 6.95
N GLN A 116 -4.14 -16.25 6.32
CA GLN A 116 -4.36 -15.58 5.05
C GLN A 116 -3.33 -16.01 4.02
N THR A 117 -3.81 -16.31 2.82
CA THR A 117 -2.96 -16.47 1.64
C THR A 117 -2.87 -15.14 0.91
N VAL A 118 -1.65 -14.67 0.66
CA VAL A 118 -1.39 -13.38 0.03
C VAL A 118 -0.56 -13.59 -1.23
N ASN A 119 -1.17 -13.36 -2.40
CA ASN A 119 -0.55 -13.56 -3.71
C ASN A 119 -0.53 -12.26 -4.51
N ALA A 120 0.56 -12.04 -5.23
CA ALA A 120 0.61 -11.14 -6.36
C ALA A 120 0.23 -11.93 -7.62
N LEU A 121 -0.71 -11.39 -8.39
CA LEU A 121 -1.16 -11.95 -9.66
C LEU A 121 -0.55 -11.14 -10.79
N TYR A 122 0.04 -11.82 -11.77
CA TYR A 122 0.58 -11.22 -12.98
C TYR A 122 0.00 -11.92 -14.21
N PRO A 123 -0.18 -11.23 -15.36
CA PRO A 123 -0.58 -11.88 -16.59
C PRO A 123 0.37 -13.01 -16.96
N ASN A 124 -0.17 -14.18 -17.31
CA ASN A 124 0.63 -15.24 -17.89
C ASN A 124 1.05 -14.84 -19.31
N LYS A 125 2.35 -14.84 -19.59
CA LYS A 125 2.88 -14.49 -20.91
C LYS A 125 2.58 -15.53 -21.97
N ASP A 126 2.33 -16.78 -21.55
CA ASP A 126 2.11 -17.92 -22.43
C ASP A 126 0.61 -18.22 -22.62
N SER A 127 -0.28 -17.58 -21.85
CA SER A 127 -1.73 -17.74 -21.94
C SER A 127 -2.48 -16.47 -21.52
N SER A 128 -3.21 -15.87 -22.44
CA SER A 128 -3.94 -14.61 -22.20
C SER A 128 -5.09 -14.72 -21.19
N ASN A 129 -5.52 -15.94 -20.85
CA ASN A 129 -6.65 -16.19 -19.94
C ASN A 129 -6.18 -16.71 -18.57
N ASP A 130 -4.88 -16.71 -18.31
CA ASP A 130 -4.30 -17.28 -17.09
C ASP A 130 -3.44 -16.24 -16.35
N VAL A 131 -3.27 -16.45 -15.04
CA VAL A 131 -2.49 -15.57 -14.15
C VAL A 131 -1.47 -16.37 -13.36
N VAL A 132 -0.25 -15.85 -13.30
CA VAL A 132 0.81 -16.39 -12.44
C VAL A 132 0.62 -15.83 -11.03
N ARG A 133 0.54 -16.74 -10.05
CA ARG A 133 0.49 -16.43 -8.61
C ARG A 133 1.88 -16.48 -8.01
N GLU A 134 2.32 -15.38 -7.42
CA GLU A 134 3.57 -15.29 -6.66
C GLU A 134 3.23 -14.95 -5.19
N ALA A 135 3.65 -15.78 -4.24
CA ALA A 135 3.43 -15.52 -2.82
C ALA A 135 4.17 -14.24 -2.39
N VAL A 136 3.48 -13.34 -1.69
CA VAL A 136 4.02 -12.01 -1.31
C VAL A 136 4.85 -12.06 -0.03
N GLU A 137 4.72 -13.14 0.75
CA GLU A 137 5.29 -13.26 2.10
C GLU A 137 6.69 -13.90 2.17
N ALA A 138 7.38 -14.14 1.05
CA ALA A 138 8.64 -14.90 1.06
C ALA A 138 9.72 -14.41 0.07
N SER A 139 9.93 -13.10 -0.05
CA SER A 139 11.15 -12.59 -0.71
C SER A 139 12.11 -12.03 0.35
N LEU A 140 13.07 -12.86 0.74
CA LEU A 140 14.26 -12.48 1.52
C LEU A 140 15.13 -11.46 0.76
#